data_AF-A0A832WU96-F1
#
_entry.id   AF-A0A832WU96-F1
#
_cell.length_a   1.000
_cell.length_b   1.000
_cell.length_c   1.000
_cell.angle_alpha   90.00
_cell.angle_beta   90.00
_cell.angle_gamma   90.00
#
_symmetry.space_group_name_H-M   'P 1'
#
loop_
_entity.id
_entity.type
_entity.pdbx_description
1 polymer ?
#
loop_
_entity_poly.entity_id
_entity_poly.type
_entity_poly.pdbx_seq_one_letter_code
_entity_poly.pdbx_strand_id
1 'polypeptide(L)'
;MIQINGKVRNYILVGISAGIIVGCLFAVKLYGRDTWVIVSLTIALLMFGSSVDNILEHFSIKESIEAKKQLEIEMKDERNSFIREKAGSKTNLYMLYLNTAITLILSFMGVELWMICLFGFLILAQGILSISLYNYYDNRY
;
A
#
# COMPACT_ATOMS: atom_id res chain seq x y z
N MET A 1 -31.98 -0.58 15.00
CA MET A 1 -30.55 -0.85 14.76
C MET A 1 -30.41 -1.27 13.30
N ILE A 2 -29.96 -0.37 12.42
CA ILE A 2 -29.89 -0.65 10.98
C ILE A 2 -28.70 -1.59 10.74
N GLN A 3 -28.95 -2.85 10.37
CA GLN A 3 -27.90 -3.76 9.93
C GLN A 3 -27.44 -3.33 8.53
N ILE A 4 -26.42 -2.48 8.48
CA ILE A 4 -25.79 -2.08 7.21
C ILE A 4 -25.02 -3.29 6.69
N ASN A 5 -25.32 -3.71 5.46
CA ASN A 5 -24.56 -4.74 4.74
C ASN A 5 -23.05 -4.37 4.77
N GLY A 6 -22.19 -5.32 5.15
CA GLY A 6 -20.75 -5.09 5.32
C GLY A 6 -20.08 -4.43 4.10
N LYS A 7 -20.61 -4.71 2.90
CA LYS A 7 -20.18 -4.07 1.65
C LYS A 7 -20.44 -2.55 1.64
N VAL A 8 -21.68 -2.14 1.94
CA VAL A 8 -22.09 -0.73 1.97
C VAL A 8 -21.33 0.02 3.07
N ARG A 9 -21.09 -0.65 4.20
CA ARG A 9 -20.27 -0.11 5.30
C ARG A 9 -18.84 0.21 4.86
N ASN A 10 -18.16 -0.69 4.14
CA ASN A 10 -16.78 -0.47 3.71
C ASN A 10 -16.67 0.67 2.68
N TYR A 11 -17.62 0.78 1.74
CA TYR A 11 -17.66 1.93 0.82
C TYR A 11 -17.87 3.27 1.53
N ILE A 12 -18.77 3.29 2.54
CA ILE A 12 -18.99 4.49 3.35
C ILE A 12 -17.72 4.85 4.14
N LEU A 13 -17.03 3.87 4.72
CA LEU A 13 -15.78 4.09 5.47
C LEU A 13 -14.66 4.66 4.59
N VAL A 14 -14.49 4.16 3.37
CA VAL A 14 -13.54 4.73 2.39
C VAL A 14 -13.90 6.19 2.07
N GLY A 15 -15.18 6.48 1.83
CA GLY A 15 -15.64 7.84 1.53
C GLY A 15 -15.38 8.82 2.69
N ILE A 16 -15.72 8.42 3.91
CA ILE A 16 -15.51 9.24 5.13
C ILE A 16 -14.03 9.47 5.37
N SER A 17 -13.20 8.42 5.33
CA SER A 17 -11.76 8.53 5.58
C SER A 17 -11.07 9.38 4.50
N ALA A 18 -11.45 9.25 3.23
CA ALA A 18 -10.96 10.12 2.15
C ALA A 18 -11.31 11.60 2.41
N GLY A 19 -12.54 11.90 2.82
CA GLY A 19 -12.97 13.26 3.16
C GLY A 19 -12.16 13.86 4.32
N ILE A 20 -11.89 13.07 5.36
CA ILE A 20 -11.07 13.50 6.51
C ILE A 20 -9.63 13.76 6.07
N ILE A 21 -9.04 12.90 5.22
CA ILE A 21 -7.68 13.10 4.69
C ILE A 21 -7.57 14.43 3.94
N VAL A 22 -8.52 14.71 3.04
CA VAL A 22 -8.54 15.98 2.28
C VAL A 22 -8.71 17.18 3.22
N GLY A 23 -9.61 17.07 4.21
CA GLY A 23 -9.83 18.10 5.22
C GLY A 23 -8.58 18.38 6.07
N CYS A 24 -7.86 17.34 6.50
CA CYS A 24 -6.62 17.47 7.25
C CYS A 24 -5.52 18.13 6.40
N LEU A 25 -5.36 17.74 5.12
CA LEU A 25 -4.39 18.37 4.23
C LEU A 25 -4.69 19.86 3.99
N PHE A 26 -5.96 20.22 3.88
CA PHE A 26 -6.39 21.61 3.77
C PHE A 26 -6.14 22.40 5.07
N ALA A 27 -6.45 21.80 6.22
CA ALA A 27 -6.23 22.41 7.53
C ALA A 27 -4.75 22.65 7.82
N VAL A 28 -3.85 21.73 7.45
CA VAL A 28 -2.39 21.93 7.55
C VAL A 28 -1.93 23.15 6.74
N LYS A 29 -2.55 23.41 5.59
CA LYS A 29 -2.23 24.57 4.74
C LYS A 29 -2.72 25.90 5.32
N LEU A 30 -3.81 25.90 6.09
CA LEU A 30 -4.40 27.10 6.70
C LEU A 30 -3.85 27.42 8.09
N TYR A 31 -3.73 26.41 8.94
CA TYR A 31 -3.41 26.57 10.37
C TYR A 31 -1.97 26.15 10.72
N GLY A 32 -1.22 25.63 9.76
CA GLY A 32 0.14 25.14 9.98
C GLY A 32 0.17 23.74 10.63
N ARG A 33 1.31 23.39 11.23
CA ARG A 33 1.59 22.04 11.74
C ARG A 33 1.02 21.83 13.15
N ASP A 34 -0.30 21.65 13.25
CA ASP A 34 -0.98 21.28 14.50
C ASP A 34 -0.95 19.76 14.73
N THR A 35 -0.53 19.35 15.92
CA THR A 35 -0.43 17.96 16.38
C THR A 35 -1.78 17.23 16.27
N TRP A 36 -2.90 17.90 16.57
CA TRP A 36 -4.22 17.26 16.50
C TRP A 36 -4.63 16.90 15.07
N VAL A 37 -4.27 17.76 14.11
CA VAL A 37 -4.52 17.51 12.68
C VAL A 37 -3.69 16.32 12.18
N ILE A 38 -2.44 16.19 12.65
CA ILE A 38 -1.56 15.05 12.32
C ILE A 38 -2.07 13.73 12.89
N VAL A 39 -2.53 13.74 14.14
CA VAL A 39 -3.09 12.53 14.78
C VAL A 39 -4.35 12.07 14.04
N SER A 40 -5.24 13.01 13.70
CA SER A 40 -6.45 12.72 12.93
C SER A 40 -6.14 12.16 11.53
N LEU A 41 -5.15 12.73 10.85
CA LEU A 41 -4.69 12.25 9.54
C LEU A 41 -4.17 10.81 9.60
N THR A 42 -3.37 10.49 10.62
CA THR A 42 -2.84 9.13 10.82
C THR A 42 -3.95 8.10 10.99
N ILE A 43 -4.95 8.42 11.82
CA ILE A 43 -6.11 7.55 12.07
C ILE A 43 -6.94 7.37 10.78
N ALA A 44 -7.15 8.45 10.03
CA ALA A 44 -7.89 8.40 8.77
C ALA A 44 -7.19 7.52 7.72
N LEU A 45 -5.86 7.60 7.60
CA LEU A 45 -5.07 6.77 6.69
C LEU A 45 -5.14 5.27 7.06
N LEU A 46 -5.09 4.93 8.35
CA LEU A 46 -5.24 3.54 8.81
C LEU A 46 -6.63 2.97 8.50
N MET A 47 -7.68 3.76 8.74
CA MET A 47 -9.05 3.35 8.40
C MET A 47 -9.25 3.24 6.89
N PHE A 48 -8.67 4.14 6.10
CA PHE A 48 -8.73 4.09 4.64
C PHE A 48 -8.07 2.81 4.11
N GLY A 49 -6.83 2.52 4.53
CA GLY A 49 -6.09 1.34 4.08
C GLY A 49 -6.82 0.03 4.37
N SER A 50 -7.27 -0.15 5.62
CA SER A 50 -8.03 -1.35 6.02
C SER A 50 -9.37 -1.49 5.29
N SER A 51 -10.05 -0.38 4.98
CA SER A 51 -11.33 -0.42 4.26
C SER A 51 -11.15 -0.74 2.78
N VAL A 52 -10.08 -0.28 2.15
CA VAL A 52 -9.74 -0.59 0.75
C VAL A 52 -9.38 -2.06 0.58
N ASP A 53 -8.61 -2.64 1.51
CA ASP A 53 -8.21 -4.06 1.48
C ASP A 53 -9.44 -4.98 1.45
N ASN A 54 -10.41 -4.75 2.34
CA ASN A 54 -11.67 -5.48 2.36
C ASN A 54 -12.51 -5.32 1.07
N ILE A 55 -12.41 -4.18 0.39
CA ILE A 55 -13.11 -3.99 -0.90
C ILE A 55 -12.40 -4.80 -2.00
N LEU A 56 -11.07 -4.80 -2.01
CA LEU A 56 -10.26 -5.50 -3.00
C LEU A 56 -10.47 -7.01 -2.92
N GLU A 57 -10.53 -7.57 -1.70
CA GLU A 57 -10.83 -8.98 -1.46
C GLU A 57 -12.18 -9.40 -2.07
N HIS A 58 -13.18 -8.53 -1.99
CA HIS A 58 -14.51 -8.81 -2.56
C HIS A 58 -14.57 -8.70 -4.09
N PHE A 59 -13.69 -7.93 -4.73
CA PHE A 59 -13.57 -7.93 -6.20
C PHE A 59 -12.98 -9.25 -6.71
N SER A 60 -12.08 -9.87 -5.95
CA SER A 60 -11.47 -11.16 -6.31
C SER A 60 -12.41 -12.37 -6.19
N ILE A 61 -13.56 -12.26 -5.52
CA ILE A 61 -14.44 -13.40 -5.19
C ILE A 61 -15.67 -13.52 -6.11
N LYS A 62 -15.83 -12.62 -7.10
CA LYS A 62 -17.00 -12.68 -8.00
C LYS A 62 -16.79 -13.59 -9.22
N GLU A 63 -16.11 -14.71 -9.04
CA GLU A 63 -15.88 -15.70 -10.09
C GLU A 63 -16.86 -16.86 -10.02
N SER A 64 -17.32 -17.32 -11.19
CA SER A 64 -18.03 -18.59 -11.31
C SER A 64 -17.14 -19.75 -10.87
N ILE A 65 -17.73 -20.89 -10.50
CA ILE A 65 -16.98 -22.11 -10.13
C ILE A 65 -15.96 -22.48 -11.23
N GLU A 66 -16.31 -22.22 -12.49
CA GLU A 66 -15.45 -22.47 -13.65
C GLU A 66 -14.27 -21.49 -13.75
N ALA A 67 -14.50 -20.19 -13.52
CA ALA A 67 -13.43 -19.20 -13.48
C ALA A 67 -12.45 -19.47 -12.34
N LYS A 68 -12.95 -19.86 -11.16
CA LYS A 68 -12.11 -20.22 -10.01
C LYS A 68 -11.21 -21.42 -10.30
N LYS A 69 -11.73 -22.41 -11.03
CA LYS A 69 -10.97 -23.60 -11.45
C LYS A 69 -9.90 -23.26 -12.48
N GLN A 70 -10.20 -22.36 -13.41
CA GLN A 70 -9.22 -21.86 -14.39
C GLN A 70 -8.13 -21.04 -13.70
N LEU A 71 -8.47 -20.15 -12.76
CA LEU A 71 -7.50 -19.42 -11.95
C LEU A 71 -6.59 -20.36 -11.16
N GLU A 72 -7.13 -21.42 -10.57
CA GLU A 72 -6.32 -22.37 -9.80
C GLU A 72 -5.29 -23.09 -10.69
N ILE A 73 -5.68 -23.41 -11.94
CA ILE A 73 -4.77 -24.00 -12.94
C ILE A 73 -3.69 -22.98 -13.35
N GLU A 74 -4.08 -21.74 -13.65
CA GLU A 74 -3.15 -20.66 -14.01
C GLU A 74 -2.20 -20.28 -12.86
N MET A 75 -2.66 -20.37 -11.62
CA MET A 75 -1.84 -20.08 -10.44
C MET A 75 -0.82 -21.19 -10.16
N LYS A 76 -1.16 -22.44 -10.47
CA LYS A 76 -0.32 -23.63 -10.29
C LYS A 76 0.58 -23.93 -11.50
N ASP A 77 0.38 -23.27 -12.64
CA ASP A 77 1.28 -23.38 -13.80
C ASP A 77 2.67 -22.80 -13.45
N GLU A 78 3.68 -23.66 -13.48
CA GLU A 78 5.08 -23.32 -13.19
C GLU A 78 5.57 -22.15 -14.06
N ARG A 79 5.18 -22.11 -15.34
CA ARG A 79 5.59 -21.03 -16.25
C ARG A 79 5.02 -19.69 -15.81
N ASN A 80 3.75 -19.67 -15.41
CA ASN A 80 3.10 -18.45 -14.98
C ASN A 80 3.65 -17.99 -13.62
N SER A 81 3.97 -18.93 -12.73
CA SER A 81 4.65 -18.64 -11.47
C SER A 81 6.03 -18.01 -11.70
N PHE A 82 6.84 -18.57 -12.61
CA PHE A 82 8.16 -18.03 -12.95
C PHE A 82 8.08 -16.62 -13.54
N ILE A 83 7.13 -16.36 -14.45
CA ILE A 83 6.91 -15.02 -15.02
C ILE A 83 6.52 -14.03 -13.92
N ARG A 84 5.61 -14.42 -13.02
CA ARG A 84 5.14 -13.60 -11.90
C ARG A 84 6.28 -13.26 -10.94
N GLU A 85 7.11 -14.22 -10.59
CA GLU A 85 8.27 -14.00 -9.73
C GLU A 85 9.29 -13.04 -10.38
N LYS A 86 9.60 -13.25 -11.66
CA LYS A 86 10.48 -12.36 -12.43
C LYS A 86 9.91 -10.94 -12.52
N ALA A 87 8.60 -10.80 -12.76
CA ALA A 87 7.92 -9.52 -12.78
C ALA A 87 7.97 -8.83 -11.40
N GLY A 88 7.75 -9.58 -10.32
CA GLY A 88 7.84 -9.08 -8.95
C GLY A 88 9.24 -8.58 -8.60
N SER A 89 10.28 -9.37 -8.92
CA SER A 89 11.68 -8.99 -8.72
C SER A 89 12.05 -7.71 -9.48
N LYS A 90 11.66 -7.62 -10.77
CA LYS A 90 11.89 -6.42 -11.58
C LYS A 90 11.12 -5.21 -11.05
N THR A 91 9.88 -5.40 -10.61
CA THR A 91 9.07 -4.33 -10.02
C THR A 91 9.72 -3.79 -8.75
N ASN A 92 10.20 -4.66 -7.86
CA ASN A 92 10.90 -4.25 -6.65
C ASN A 92 12.16 -3.42 -6.97
N LEU A 93 12.95 -3.84 -7.97
CA LEU A 93 14.12 -3.10 -8.44
C LEU A 93 13.74 -1.70 -8.96
N TYR A 94 12.71 -1.60 -9.81
CA TYR A 94 12.27 -0.31 -10.35
C TYR A 94 11.69 0.60 -9.26
N MET A 95 10.93 0.05 -8.31
CA MET A 95 10.40 0.80 -7.17
C MET A 95 11.52 1.32 -6.28
N LEU A 96 12.59 0.55 -6.07
CA LEU A 96 13.77 1.01 -5.35
C LEU A 96 14.40 2.24 -6.04
N TYR A 97 14.63 2.17 -7.36
CA TYR A 97 15.16 3.31 -8.12
C TYR A 97 14.24 4.54 -8.07
N LEU A 98 12.93 4.33 -8.21
CA LEU A 98 11.95 5.41 -8.14
C LEU A 98 11.97 6.08 -6.76
N ASN A 99 11.97 5.28 -5.68
CA ASN A 99 12.03 5.79 -4.31
C ASN A 99 13.33 6.56 -4.05
N THR A 100 14.47 6.06 -4.53
CA THR A 100 15.76 6.75 -4.43
C THR A 100 15.74 8.08 -5.20
N ALA A 101 15.22 8.10 -6.42
CA ALA A 101 15.12 9.32 -7.22
C ALA A 101 14.23 10.37 -6.56
N ILE A 102 13.05 9.98 -6.06
CA ILE A 102 12.15 10.88 -5.32
C ILE A 102 12.85 11.45 -4.08
N THR A 103 13.51 10.60 -3.30
CA THR A 103 14.22 11.04 -2.08
C THR A 103 15.34 12.03 -2.40
N LEU A 104 16.06 11.81 -3.50
CA LEU A 104 17.12 12.70 -3.97
C LEU A 104 16.55 14.05 -4.43
N ILE A 105 15.43 14.07 -5.15
CA ILE A 105 14.73 15.31 -5.52
C ILE A 105 14.28 16.06 -4.26
N LEU A 106 13.66 15.37 -3.29
CA LEU A 106 13.21 15.98 -2.03
C LEU A 106 14.39 16.58 -1.24
N SER A 107 15.55 15.93 -1.27
CA SER A 107 16.78 16.43 -0.66
C SER A 107 17.22 17.77 -1.29
N PHE A 108 17.16 17.88 -2.63
CA PHE A 108 17.48 19.12 -3.33
C PHE A 108 16.43 20.22 -3.15
N MET A 109 15.17 19.87 -2.88
CA MET A 109 14.09 20.82 -2.62
C MET A 109 14.18 21.48 -1.23
N GLY A 110 15.19 21.15 -0.43
CA GLY A 110 15.37 21.73 0.92
C GLY A 110 14.29 21.30 1.90
N VAL A 111 13.71 20.12 1.70
CA VAL A 111 12.69 19.54 2.60
C VAL A 111 13.30 19.27 3.98
N GLU A 112 12.48 19.35 5.03
CA GLU A 112 12.92 19.13 6.42
C GLU A 112 13.63 17.77 6.58
N LEU A 113 14.78 17.76 7.27
CA LEU A 113 15.69 16.61 7.38
C LEU A 113 15.00 15.34 7.90
N TRP A 114 14.05 15.47 8.82
CA TRP A 114 13.31 14.31 9.35
C TRP A 114 12.46 13.61 8.28
N MET A 115 11.94 14.34 7.27
CA MET A 115 11.20 13.75 6.16
C MET A 115 12.16 12.95 5.27
N ILE A 116 13.35 13.49 4.99
CA ILE A 116 14.40 12.80 4.22
C ILE A 116 14.83 11.52 4.96
N CYS A 117 15.00 11.58 6.28
CA CYS A 117 15.28 10.40 7.11
C CYS A 117 14.17 9.35 7.04
N LEU A 118 12.90 9.77 7.01
CA LEU A 118 11.76 8.86 6.89
C LEU A 118 11.76 8.14 5.53
N PHE A 119 12.00 8.84 4.43
CA PHE A 119 12.14 8.22 3.11
C PHE A 119 13.37 7.30 3.03
N GLY A 120 14.49 7.70 3.62
CA GLY A 120 15.68 6.86 3.75
C GLY A 120 15.40 5.57 4.52
N PHE A 121 14.64 5.65 5.61
CA PHE A 121 14.21 4.48 6.38
C PHE A 121 13.32 3.54 5.55
N LEU A 122 12.37 4.08 4.76
CA LEU A 122 11.54 3.26 3.88
C LEU A 122 12.36 2.49 2.83
N ILE A 123 13.37 3.14 2.23
CA ILE A 123 14.29 2.50 1.29
C ILE A 123 15.08 1.38 1.98
N LEU A 124 15.60 1.63 3.19
CA LEU A 124 16.31 0.62 3.97
C LEU A 124 15.40 -0.55 4.33
N ALA A 125 14.18 -0.29 4.80
CA ALA A 125 13.20 -1.31 5.13
C ALA A 125 12.86 -2.17 3.90
N GLN A 126 12.65 -1.54 2.73
CA GLN A 126 12.43 -2.25 1.46
C GLN A 126 13.60 -3.16 1.11
N GLY A 127 14.85 -2.69 1.28
CA GLY A 127 16.05 -3.50 1.03
C GLY A 127 16.17 -4.69 1.99
N ILE A 128 15.98 -4.47 3.29
CA ILE A 128 16.03 -5.53 4.31
C ILE A 128 14.95 -6.58 4.05
N LEU A 129 13.71 -6.16 3.78
CA LEU A 129 12.61 -7.06 3.43
C LEU A 129 12.93 -7.88 2.18
N SER A 130 13.45 -7.23 1.14
CA SER A 130 13.82 -7.91 -0.10
C SER A 130 14.87 -8.99 0.13
N ILE A 131 15.91 -8.70 0.90
CA ILE A 131 16.98 -9.67 1.21
C ILE A 131 16.46 -10.78 2.12
N SER A 132 15.71 -10.41 3.17
CA SER A 132 15.18 -11.39 4.13
C SER A 132 14.21 -12.36 3.48
N LEU A 133 13.32 -11.87 2.60
CA LEU A 133 12.38 -12.71 1.88
C LEU A 133 13.10 -13.58 0.86
N TYR A 134 14.07 -13.03 0.12
CA TYR A 134 14.90 -13.81 -0.80
C TYR A 134 15.56 -14.99 -0.08
N ASN A 135 16.28 -14.73 1.02
CA ASN A 135 16.95 -15.77 1.79
C ASN A 135 15.97 -16.79 2.40
N TYR A 136 14.78 -16.35 2.81
CA TYR A 136 13.76 -17.23 3.37
C TYR A 136 13.22 -18.20 2.33
N TYR A 137 12.94 -17.72 1.12
CA TYR A 137 12.41 -18.55 0.04
C TYR A 137 13.48 -19.40 -0.64
N ASP A 138 14.72 -18.91 -0.76
CA ASP A 138 15.88 -19.64 -1.29
C ASP A 138 16.28 -20.81 -0.37
N ASN A 139 16.19 -20.65 0.96
CA ASN A 139 16.48 -21.75 1.89
C ASN A 139 15.34 -22.77 2.02
N ARG A 140 14.15 -22.49 1.46
CA ARG A 140 12.95 -23.33 1.66
C ARG A 140 12.58 -24.16 0.42
N TYR A 141 13.12 -23.84 -0.75
CA TYR A 141 12.92 -24.55 -2.01
C TYR A 141 14.28 -24.88 -2.63
#